data_AF-A0A4Y2JVU5-F1
#
_entry.id   AF-A0A4Y2JVU5-F1
#
_cell.length_a   1.000
_cell.length_b   1.000
_cell.length_c   1.000
_cell.angle_alpha   90.00
_cell.angle_beta   90.00
_cell.angle_gamma   90.00
#
_symmetry.space_group_name_H-M   'P 1'
#
loop_
_entity.id
_entity.type
_entity.pdbx_description
1 polymer ?
#
loop_
_entity_poly.entity_id
_entity_poly.type
_entity_poly.pdbx_seq_one_letter_code
_entity_poly.pdbx_strand_id
1 'polypeptide(L)'
;MAGMCCSNGKIRLHLLQALPELLYTLHTADYSDAVHFQYNIRNYNACFQMTSFDSTKEIREAGLMPTFKVQGQVYYRIGSLQPLRNEEPKFLQIYFVGDKDKQIEQGCRNILNTRPSIVS
;
A
#
# COMPACT_ATOMS: atom_id res chain seq x y z
N MET A 1 -5.67 -34.88 -1.06
CA MET A 1 -4.44 -34.82 -0.23
C MET A 1 -4.74 -33.99 1.00
N ALA A 2 -4.91 -34.62 2.15
CA ALA A 2 -5.03 -33.92 3.42
C ALA A 2 -3.64 -33.85 4.09
N GLY A 3 -3.24 -32.69 4.60
CA GLY A 3 -2.38 -32.65 5.79
C GLY A 3 -0.99 -31.99 5.74
N MET A 4 -0.55 -31.29 4.70
CA MET A 4 0.77 -30.62 4.75
C MET A 4 0.78 -29.22 5.39
N CYS A 5 -0.39 -28.67 5.74
CA CYS A 5 -0.53 -27.34 6.34
C CYS A 5 -1.27 -27.42 7.69
N CYS A 6 -1.17 -26.39 8.54
CA CYS A 6 -1.92 -26.26 9.79
C CYS A 6 -1.63 -27.33 10.86
N SER A 7 -0.36 -27.74 11.04
CA SER A 7 0.04 -28.75 12.05
C SER A 7 -0.76 -30.06 11.91
N ASN A 8 -0.83 -30.59 10.69
CA ASN A 8 -1.59 -31.80 10.36
C ASN A 8 -3.09 -31.68 10.74
N GLY A 9 -3.68 -30.51 10.52
CA GLY A 9 -5.09 -30.21 10.84
C GLY A 9 -5.37 -29.87 12.31
N LYS A 10 -4.35 -29.81 13.18
CA LYS A 10 -4.50 -29.39 14.59
C LYS A 10 -4.76 -27.89 14.74
N ILE A 11 -4.37 -27.09 13.76
CA ILE A 11 -4.68 -25.66 13.71
C ILE A 11 -5.99 -25.48 12.94
N ARG A 12 -7.02 -25.00 13.63
CA ARG A 12 -8.24 -24.49 13.01
C ARG A 12 -8.08 -22.98 12.81
N LEU A 13 -7.82 -22.55 11.59
CA LEU A 13 -7.84 -21.13 11.26
C LEU A 13 -9.28 -20.62 11.26
N HIS A 14 -9.50 -19.44 11.82
CA HIS A 14 -10.79 -18.76 11.66
C HIS A 14 -11.04 -18.49 10.18
N LEU A 15 -12.30 -18.61 9.76
CA LEU A 15 -12.71 -18.21 8.42
C LEU A 15 -12.40 -16.72 8.24
N LEU A 16 -11.80 -16.39 7.11
CA LEU A 16 -11.55 -15.00 6.75
C LEU A 16 -12.89 -14.27 6.62
N GLN A 17 -12.93 -13.04 7.14
CA GLN A 17 -14.08 -12.17 6.90
C GLN A 17 -14.21 -11.91 5.39
N ALA A 18 -15.45 -11.81 4.92
CA ALA A 18 -15.72 -11.43 3.54
C ALA A 18 -15.14 -10.04 3.26
N LEU A 19 -14.57 -9.87 2.06
CA LEU A 19 -14.12 -8.56 1.61
C LEU A 19 -15.33 -7.61 1.50
N PRO A 20 -15.17 -6.32 1.83
CA PRO A 20 -16.13 -5.30 1.45
C PRO A 20 -16.45 -5.37 -0.05
N GLU A 21 -17.71 -5.11 -0.42
CA GLU A 21 -18.23 -5.31 -1.78
C GLU A 21 -17.37 -4.63 -2.87
N LEU A 22 -16.95 -3.38 -2.62
CA LEU A 22 -16.09 -2.64 -3.54
C LEU A 22 -14.76 -3.36 -3.78
N LEU A 23 -14.09 -3.80 -2.70
CA LEU A 23 -12.81 -4.51 -2.79
C LEU A 23 -12.96 -5.88 -3.45
N TYR A 24 -14.05 -6.58 -3.16
CA TYR A 24 -14.37 -7.84 -3.82
C TYR A 24 -14.51 -7.62 -5.33
N THR A 25 -15.31 -6.65 -5.73
CA THR A 25 -15.59 -6.34 -7.13
C THR A 25 -14.33 -5.91 -7.87
N LEU A 26 -13.53 -4.99 -7.31
CA LEU A 26 -12.26 -4.58 -7.89
C LEU A 26 -11.26 -5.73 -8.02
N HIS A 27 -11.34 -6.73 -7.13
CA HIS A 27 -10.44 -7.88 -7.15
C HIS A 27 -10.87 -8.98 -8.12
N THR A 28 -12.18 -9.15 -8.39
CA THR A 28 -12.69 -10.28 -9.18
C THR A 28 -13.21 -9.92 -10.56
N ALA A 29 -13.60 -8.66 -10.78
CA ALA A 29 -14.17 -8.24 -12.06
C ALA A 29 -13.09 -8.00 -13.13
N ASP A 30 -13.53 -7.93 -14.39
CA ASP A 30 -12.70 -7.82 -15.59
C ASP A 30 -12.86 -6.48 -16.33
N TYR A 31 -13.64 -5.55 -15.79
CA TYR A 31 -13.74 -4.20 -16.35
C TYR A 31 -12.45 -3.39 -16.12
N SER A 32 -12.26 -2.36 -16.94
CA SER A 32 -11.01 -1.56 -17.01
C SER A 32 -10.46 -1.11 -15.66
N ASP A 33 -11.31 -0.56 -14.79
CA ASP A 33 -10.88 -0.10 -13.46
C ASP A 33 -10.50 -1.24 -12.50
N ALA A 34 -11.20 -2.38 -12.56
CA ALA A 34 -10.84 -3.57 -11.78
C ALA A 34 -9.50 -4.14 -12.24
N VAL A 35 -9.29 -4.27 -13.56
CA VAL A 35 -8.02 -4.73 -14.13
C VAL A 35 -6.88 -3.78 -13.76
N HIS A 36 -7.11 -2.47 -13.86
CA HIS A 36 -6.14 -1.46 -13.46
C HIS A 36 -5.84 -1.53 -11.96
N PHE A 37 -6.85 -1.71 -11.11
CA PHE A 37 -6.69 -1.87 -9.67
C PHE A 37 -5.88 -3.12 -9.34
N GLN A 38 -6.20 -4.27 -9.92
CA GLN A 38 -5.48 -5.53 -9.70
C GLN A 38 -4.00 -5.41 -10.07
N TYR A 39 -3.70 -4.79 -11.22
CA TYR A 39 -2.32 -4.55 -11.65
C TYR A 39 -1.55 -3.61 -10.70
N ASN A 40 -2.23 -2.61 -10.14
CA ASN A 40 -1.63 -1.56 -9.32
C ASN A 40 -1.97 -1.66 -7.82
N ILE A 41 -2.45 -2.80 -7.32
CA ILE A 41 -3.01 -2.91 -5.95
C ILE A 41 -2.04 -2.47 -4.86
N ARG A 42 -0.74 -2.73 -5.05
CA ARG A 42 0.31 -2.29 -4.13
C ARG A 42 0.44 -0.77 -4.09
N ASN A 43 0.26 -0.10 -5.23
CA ASN A 43 0.29 1.36 -5.33
C ASN A 43 -0.95 1.96 -4.65
N TYR A 44 -2.13 1.36 -4.84
CA TYR A 44 -3.34 1.77 -4.11
C TYR A 44 -3.18 1.64 -2.60
N ASN A 45 -2.62 0.51 -2.11
CA ASN A 45 -2.33 0.36 -0.68
C ASN A 45 -1.30 1.39 -0.18
N ALA A 46 -0.31 1.75 -1.01
CA ALA A 46 0.70 2.74 -0.67
C ALA A 46 0.13 4.17 -0.56
N CYS A 47 -1.03 4.47 -1.18
CA CYS A 47 -1.70 5.77 -1.02
C CYS A 47 -2.10 6.04 0.44
N PHE A 48 -2.29 4.98 1.24
CA PHE A 48 -2.68 5.02 2.64
C PHE A 48 -1.51 4.76 3.60
N GLN A 49 -0.27 4.76 3.11
CA GLN A 49 0.89 4.50 3.96
C GLN A 49 1.16 5.72 4.87
N MET A 50 1.24 5.48 6.17
CA MET A 50 1.53 6.54 7.16
C MET A 50 3.02 6.74 7.41
N THR A 51 3.84 5.76 7.05
CA THR A 51 5.27 5.75 7.36
C THR A 51 6.09 5.45 6.13
N SER A 52 7.26 6.07 6.03
CA SER A 52 8.36 5.59 5.21
C SER A 52 9.51 5.11 6.10
N PHE A 53 10.39 4.32 5.51
CA PHE A 53 11.67 3.98 6.12
C PHE A 53 12.78 4.51 5.22
N ASP A 54 13.89 4.88 5.83
CA ASP A 54 15.10 5.28 5.12
C ASP A 54 16.11 4.12 5.16
N SER A 55 17.02 4.08 4.19
CA SER A 55 18.05 3.04 4.14
C SER A 55 19.38 3.64 3.71
N THR A 56 20.46 3.23 4.40
CA THR A 56 21.81 3.77 4.13
C THR A 56 22.34 3.35 2.75
N LYS A 57 21.93 2.17 2.26
CA LYS A 57 22.35 1.65 0.96
C LYS A 57 21.30 0.70 0.41
N GLU A 58 20.67 1.10 -0.70
CA GLU A 58 19.81 0.24 -1.52
C GLU A 58 20.67 -0.51 -2.52
N ILE A 59 20.56 -1.85 -2.55
CA ILE A 59 21.18 -2.66 -3.61
C ILE A 59 20.10 -2.99 -4.64
N ARG A 60 20.25 -2.43 -5.84
CA ARG A 60 19.41 -2.71 -7.00
C ARG A 60 20.16 -3.63 -7.96
N GLU A 61 19.69 -4.86 -8.12
CA GLU A 61 20.19 -5.76 -9.17
C GLU A 61 19.36 -5.56 -10.45
N ALA A 62 19.99 -5.72 -11.63
CA ALA A 62 19.30 -5.58 -12.91
C ALA A 62 18.33 -6.76 -13.13
N GLY A 63 17.08 -6.46 -13.51
CA GLY A 63 16.02 -7.45 -13.75
C GLY A 63 14.76 -7.21 -12.90
N LEU A 64 13.79 -8.14 -12.95
CA LEU A 64 12.61 -8.10 -12.08
C LEU A 64 13.00 -8.58 -10.68
N MET A 65 13.41 -7.66 -9.81
CA MET A 65 13.75 -7.95 -8.42
C MET A 65 12.56 -7.60 -7.52
N PRO A 66 11.78 -8.58 -7.02
CA PRO A 66 10.64 -8.31 -6.13
C PRO A 66 11.06 -7.88 -4.72
N THR A 67 12.36 -7.92 -4.42
CA THR A 67 12.96 -7.63 -3.12
C THR A 67 14.16 -6.70 -3.30
N PHE A 68 14.14 -5.54 -2.66
CA PHE A 68 15.33 -4.71 -2.49
C PHE A 68 16.11 -5.21 -1.26
N LYS A 69 17.44 -5.21 -1.32
CA LYS A 69 18.29 -5.59 -0.19
C LYS A 69 18.80 -4.31 0.48
N VAL A 70 18.61 -4.21 1.79
CA VAL A 70 19.20 -3.15 2.62
C VAL A 70 20.41 -3.72 3.35
N GLN A 71 21.55 -3.06 3.22
CA GLN A 71 22.73 -3.36 4.02
C GLN A 71 22.80 -2.37 5.20
N GLY A 72 22.71 -2.89 6.44
CA GLY A 72 22.75 -2.07 7.66
C GLY A 72 21.44 -2.10 8.43
N GLN A 73 21.08 -0.97 9.06
CA GLN A 73 19.87 -0.83 9.87
C GLN A 73 18.78 -0.09 9.11
N VAL A 74 17.52 -0.49 9.32
CA VAL A 74 16.33 0.21 8.82
C VAL A 74 15.78 1.06 9.97
N TYR A 75 15.55 2.34 9.70
CA TYR A 75 14.97 3.27 10.66
C TYR A 75 13.59 3.71 10.20
N TYR A 76 12.62 3.72 11.11
CA TYR A 76 11.35 4.41 10.88
C TYR A 76 11.61 5.91 10.86
N ARG A 77 11.27 6.56 9.75
CA ARG A 77 11.41 8.00 9.62
C ARG A 77 10.02 8.62 9.76
N ILE A 78 9.68 8.99 10.99
CA ILE A 78 8.52 9.84 11.25
C ILE A 78 8.98 11.27 11.02
N GLY A 79 8.65 11.83 9.86
CA GLY A 79 8.92 13.23 9.55
C GLY A 79 8.11 14.19 10.44
N SER A 80 8.28 15.49 10.23
CA SER A 80 7.40 16.50 10.84
C SER A 80 5.93 16.17 10.60
N LEU A 81 5.06 16.39 11.59
CA LEU A 81 3.61 16.23 11.43
C LEU A 81 3.00 17.25 10.46
N GLN A 82 3.67 18.39 10.30
CA GLN A 82 3.29 19.42 9.33
C GLN A 82 4.25 19.42 8.13
N PRO A 83 3.74 19.65 6.92
CA PRO A 83 4.58 19.85 5.75
C PRO A 83 5.50 21.07 5.96
N LEU A 84 6.71 21.00 5.40
CA LEU A 84 7.59 22.17 5.36
C LEU A 84 7.00 23.23 4.42
N ARG A 85 7.47 24.48 4.54
CA ARG A 85 7.02 25.55 3.65
C ARG A 85 7.30 25.17 2.20
N ASN A 86 6.26 25.26 1.36
CA ASN A 86 6.27 24.92 -0.07
C ASN A 86 6.48 23.43 -0.37
N GLU A 87 6.34 22.54 0.61
CA GLU A 87 6.31 21.11 0.38
C GLU A 87 4.89 20.55 0.41
N GLU A 88 4.64 19.60 -0.49
CA GLU A 88 3.40 18.85 -0.52
C GLU A 88 3.32 17.85 0.66
N PRO A 89 2.16 17.71 1.32
CA PRO A 89 1.97 16.76 2.40
C PRO A 89 2.18 15.32 1.94
N LYS A 90 2.93 14.55 2.74
CA LYS A 90 3.25 13.14 2.47
C LYS A 90 3.12 12.26 3.72
N PHE A 91 2.87 10.97 3.50
CA PHE A 91 2.76 9.97 4.57
C PHE A 91 1.74 10.40 5.63
N LEU A 92 2.11 10.35 6.91
CA LEU A 92 1.28 10.77 8.03
C LEU A 92 0.74 12.21 7.91
N GLN A 93 1.47 13.14 7.26
CA GLN A 93 1.06 14.54 7.13
C GLN A 93 -0.25 14.69 6.36
N ILE A 94 -0.56 13.77 5.43
CA ILE A 94 -1.75 13.80 4.58
C ILE A 94 -3.02 13.87 5.44
N TYR A 95 -3.03 13.17 6.58
CA TYR A 95 -4.18 13.09 7.48
C TYR A 95 -4.42 14.37 8.32
N PHE A 96 -3.55 15.38 8.23
CA PHE A 96 -3.64 16.62 9.01
C PHE A 96 -3.93 17.88 8.18
N VAL A 97 -4.03 17.76 6.84
CA VAL A 97 -4.04 18.93 5.92
C VAL A 97 -5.37 19.17 5.20
N GLY A 98 -6.38 18.31 5.40
CA GLY A 98 -7.68 18.46 4.73
C GLY A 98 -8.72 17.42 5.13
N ASP A 99 -9.86 17.48 4.45
CA ASP A 99 -10.93 16.48 4.52
C ASP A 99 -10.55 15.15 3.83
N LYS A 100 -11.43 14.15 3.94
CA LYS A 100 -11.21 12.79 3.40
C LYS A 100 -10.87 12.81 1.91
N ASP A 101 -11.55 13.63 1.10
CA ASP A 101 -11.37 13.62 -0.35
C ASP A 101 -10.01 14.20 -0.74
N LYS A 102 -9.61 15.30 -0.08
CA LYS A 102 -8.26 15.87 -0.24
C LYS A 102 -7.17 14.91 0.21
N GLN A 103 -7.41 14.15 1.27
CA GLN A 103 -6.47 13.12 1.75
C GLN A 103 -6.25 12.04 0.67
N ILE A 104 -7.33 11.55 0.07
CA ILE A 104 -7.27 10.52 -0.99
C ILE A 104 -6.59 11.08 -2.24
N GLU A 105 -6.98 12.27 -2.67
CA GLU A 105 -6.36 12.92 -3.84
C GLU A 105 -4.85 13.11 -3.61
N GLN A 106 -4.45 13.57 -2.42
CA GLN A 106 -3.04 13.75 -2.08
C GLN A 106 -2.28 12.43 -2.01
N GLY A 107 -2.88 11.38 -1.43
CA GLY A 107 -2.31 10.03 -1.39
C GLY A 107 -2.04 9.48 -2.80
N CYS A 108 -3.03 9.59 -3.69
CA CYS A 108 -2.90 9.18 -5.09
C CYS A 108 -1.92 10.06 -5.88
N ARG A 109 -1.86 11.38 -5.63
CA ARG A 109 -0.85 12.26 -6.25
C ARG A 109 0.58 11.84 -5.88
N ASN A 110 0.78 11.36 -4.65
CA ASN A 110 2.09 10.92 -4.17
C ASN A 110 2.52 9.54 -4.73
N ILE A 111 1.59 8.74 -5.27
CA ILE A 111 1.85 7.38 -5.75
C ILE A 111 1.44 7.22 -7.21
N LEU A 112 2.42 6.96 -8.07
CA LEU A 112 2.20 6.77 -9.50
C LEU A 112 1.24 5.60 -9.81
N ASN A 113 0.56 5.70 -10.95
CA ASN A 113 -0.35 4.67 -11.47
C ASN A 113 -1.54 4.37 -10.54
N THR A 114 -2.07 5.40 -9.88
CA THR A 114 -3.29 5.32 -9.07
C THR A 114 -4.33 6.32 -9.57
N ARG A 115 -5.62 6.00 -9.37
CA ARG A 115 -6.76 6.85 -9.75
C ARG A 115 -7.61 7.12 -8.51
N PRO A 116 -7.79 8.39 -8.10
CA PRO A 116 -8.62 8.73 -6.95
C PRO A 116 -10.05 8.18 -7.07
N SER A 117 -10.60 8.13 -8.29
CA SER A 117 -11.95 7.62 -8.56
C SER A 117 -12.19 6.16 -8.16
N ILE A 118 -11.13 5.35 -7.99
CA ILE A 118 -11.24 3.94 -7.60
C ILE A 118 -11.33 3.77 -6.07
N VAL A 119 -10.82 4.75 -5.32
CA VAL A 119 -10.66 4.67 -3.85
C VAL A 119 -11.40 5.77 -3.08
N SER A 120 -12.15 6.63 -3.79
CA SER A 120 -12.97 7.72 -3.24
C SER A 120 -14.15 7.22 -2.42
#